data_AF-A0A2V9JKX8-F1
#
_entry.id   AF-A0A2V9JKX8-F1
#
_cell.length_a   1.000
_cell.length_b   1.000
_cell.length_c   1.000
_cell.angle_alpha   90.00
_cell.angle_beta   90.00
_cell.angle_gamma   90.00
#
_symmetry.space_group_name_H-M   'P 1'
#
loop_
_entity.id
_entity.type
_entity.pdbx_description
1 polymer ?
#
loop_
_entity_poly.entity_id
_entity_poly.type
_entity_poly.pdbx_seq_one_letter_code
_entity_poly.pdbx_strand_id
1 'polypeptide(L)' 'MGDEYLQLLAPWRQMVASGLTTWAENPEPTRSDSHAWSAHPNFDFLTIVAGIRPKTPGFAAVTIEPHLGSLKHVASSMPA' A
#
# COMPACT_ATOMS: atom_id res chain seq x y z
N MET A 1 0.56 -10.53 9.04
CA MET A 1 0.26 -9.42 8.11
C MET A 1 1.48 -8.67 7.59
N GLY A 2 2.45 -8.22 8.40
CA GLY A 2 3.61 -7.42 7.92
C GLY A 2 4.29 -7.98 6.66
N ASP A 3 5.04 -9.08 6.79
CA ASP A 3 5.76 -9.69 5.65
C ASP A 3 4.85 -10.36 4.61
N GLU A 4 3.59 -10.58 4.95
CA GLU A 4 2.59 -11.20 4.07
C GLU A 4 1.86 -10.17 3.20
N TYR A 5 1.99 -8.86 3.50
CA TYR A 5 1.23 -7.80 2.85
C TYR A 5 1.36 -7.83 1.32
N LEU A 6 2.56 -8.09 0.81
CA LEU A 6 2.80 -8.17 -0.63
C LEU A 6 2.01 -9.29 -1.32
N GLN A 7 1.69 -10.37 -0.60
CA GLN A 7 0.86 -11.45 -1.14
C GLN A 7 -0.59 -10.97 -1.30
N LEU A 8 -1.09 -10.18 -0.34
CA LEU A 8 -2.44 -9.60 -0.37
C LEU A 8 -2.64 -8.61 -1.52
N LEU A 9 -1.57 -8.08 -2.12
CA LEU A 9 -1.63 -7.21 -3.30
C LEU A 9 -2.04 -7.94 -4.60
N ALA A 10 -2.40 -9.23 -4.55
CA ALA A 10 -2.81 -9.99 -5.72
C ALA A 10 -3.95 -9.34 -6.54
N PRO A 11 -5.02 -8.78 -5.93
CA PRO A 11 -6.07 -8.10 -6.68
C PRO A 11 -5.56 -6.88 -7.47
N TRP A 12 -4.65 -6.09 -6.90
CA TRP A 12 -4.06 -4.93 -7.59
C TRP A 12 -3.17 -5.34 -8.76
N ARG A 13 -2.40 -6.41 -8.60
CA ARG A 13 -1.63 -6.98 -9.72
C ARG A 13 -2.54 -7.46 -10.86
N GLN A 14 -3.70 -8.03 -10.54
CA GLN A 14 -4.69 -8.42 -11.55
C GLN A 14 -5.26 -7.21 -12.28
N MET A 15 -5.62 -6.13 -11.57
CA MET A 15 -6.09 -4.89 -12.20
C MET A 15 -5.06 -4.33 -13.20
N VAL A 16 -3.79 -4.25 -12.81
CA VAL A 16 -2.70 -3.82 -13.69
C VAL A 16 -2.56 -4.77 -14.89
N ALA A 17 -2.63 -6.09 -14.68
CA ALA A 17 -2.56 -7.07 -15.75
C ALA A 17 -3.73 -6.99 -16.74
N SER A 18 -4.90 -6.56 -16.28
CA SER A 18 -6.08 -6.26 -17.11
C SER A 18 -6.00 -4.91 -17.83
N GLY A 19 -4.92 -4.15 -17.66
CA GLY A 19 -4.69 -2.88 -18.35
C GLY A 19 -5.26 -1.65 -17.65
N LEU A 20 -5.73 -1.77 -16.40
CA LEU A 20 -6.18 -0.60 -15.65
C LEU A 20 -4.99 0.29 -15.29
N THR A 21 -5.16 1.60 -15.47
CA THR A 21 -4.21 2.64 -15.05
C THR A 21 -4.66 3.37 -13.79
N THR A 22 -5.81 2.98 -13.24
CA THR A 22 -6.45 3.48 -12.01
C THR A 22 -6.95 2.29 -11.17
N TRP A 23 -7.58 2.55 -10.02
CA TRP A 23 -8.04 1.49 -9.11
C TRP A 23 -9.56 1.32 -9.15
N ALA A 24 -10.02 0.11 -9.47
CA ALA A 24 -11.45 -0.21 -9.50
C ALA A 24 -12.06 -0.20 -8.10
N GLU A 25 -13.34 0.15 -8.02
CA GLU A 25 -14.12 0.18 -6.78
C GLU A 25 -14.20 -1.20 -6.12
N ASN A 26 -14.47 -2.24 -6.91
CA ASN A 26 -14.52 -3.63 -6.48
C ASN A 26 -14.14 -4.54 -7.65
N PRO A 27 -13.92 -5.86 -7.44
CA PRO A 27 -13.75 -6.80 -8.54
C PRO A 27 -14.94 -6.74 -9.53
N GLU A 28 -14.70 -7.18 -10.76
CA GLU A 28 -15.74 -7.23 -11.78
C GLU A 28 -16.96 -8.07 -11.35
N PRO A 29 -18.20 -7.63 -11.66
CA PRO A 29 -18.54 -6.38 -12.35
C PRO A 29 -18.34 -5.14 -11.47
N THR A 30 -17.62 -4.12 -11.97
CA THR A 30 -17.40 -2.86 -11.23
C THR A 30 -18.25 -1.69 -11.75
N ARG A 31 -18.61 -0.78 -10.84
CA ARG A 31 -19.31 0.46 -11.17
C ARG A 31 -18.34 1.56 -11.60
N SER A 32 -17.09 1.53 -11.13
CA SER A 32 -16.07 2.53 -11.41
C SER A 32 -14.67 1.91 -11.42
N ASP A 33 -13.89 2.23 -12.45
CA ASP A 33 -12.48 1.84 -12.57
C ASP A 33 -11.51 2.84 -11.90
N SER A 34 -12.03 3.90 -11.27
CA SER A 34 -11.22 4.96 -10.65
C SER A 34 -11.84 5.40 -9.32
N HIS A 35 -11.47 4.71 -8.25
CA HIS A 35 -12.05 4.89 -6.93
C HIS A 35 -10.99 5.02 -5.84
N ALA A 36 -11.16 6.01 -4.96
CA ALA A 36 -10.15 6.35 -3.96
C ALA A 36 -9.97 5.25 -2.90
N TRP A 37 -11.04 4.57 -2.50
CA TRP A 37 -10.99 3.55 -1.46
C TRP A 37 -10.26 2.28 -1.87
N SER A 38 -9.81 2.14 -3.12
CA SER A 38 -8.99 0.99 -3.53
C SER A 38 -7.53 1.39 -3.68
N ALA A 39 -7.21 2.68 -3.47
CA ALA A 39 -5.86 3.22 -3.46
C ALA A 39 -5.10 2.99 -2.13
N HIS A 40 -5.64 2.21 -1.19
CA HIS A 40 -5.02 1.94 0.12
C HIS A 40 -3.55 1.46 0.05
N PRO A 41 -3.08 0.73 -0.98
CA PRO A 41 -1.66 0.37 -1.07
C PRO A 41 -0.71 1.57 -1.02
N ASN A 42 -1.13 2.76 -1.48
CA ASN A 42 -0.31 3.97 -1.39
C ASN A 42 0.02 4.36 0.07
N PHE A 43 -0.91 4.10 1.00
CA PHE A 43 -0.71 4.31 2.43
C PHE A 43 0.02 3.12 3.08
N ASP A 44 -0.38 1.90 2.71
CA ASP A 44 0.15 0.68 3.31
C ASP A 44 1.62 0.43 2.94
N PHE A 45 2.08 0.84 1.75
CA PHE A 45 3.51 0.74 1.41
C PHE A 45 4.36 1.56 2.38
N LEU A 46 3.90 2.74 2.78
CA LEU A 46 4.64 3.58 3.73
C LEU A 46 4.52 3.06 5.16
N THR A 47 3.34 2.60 5.57
CA THR A 47 3.07 2.26 6.97
C THR A 47 3.29 0.79 7.32
N ILE A 48 3.19 -0.13 6.37
CA ILE A 48 3.41 -1.57 6.56
C ILE A 48 4.77 -1.97 5.96
N VAL A 49 5.00 -1.70 4.68
CA VAL A 49 6.23 -2.20 4.02
C VAL A 49 7.47 -1.43 4.48
N ALA A 50 7.44 -0.10 4.41
CA ALA A 50 8.50 0.74 4.97
C ALA A 50 8.39 0.87 6.51
N GLY A 51 7.23 0.57 7.08
CA GLY A 51 7.03 0.52 8.52
C GLY A 51 7.03 1.88 9.22
N ILE A 52 6.79 2.97 8.50
CA ILE A 52 6.84 4.33 9.03
C ILE A 52 5.48 4.68 9.63
N ARG A 53 5.42 4.85 10.95
CA ARG A 53 4.17 5.18 11.67
C ARG A 53 4.40 6.28 12.71
N PRO A 54 3.40 7.13 12.97
CA PRO A 54 3.49 8.07 14.08
C PRO A 54 3.51 7.30 15.41
N LYS A 55 4.55 7.52 16.21
CA LYS A 55 4.59 7.05 17.61
C LYS A 55 3.85 7.99 18.54
N THR A 56 3.70 9.25 18.14
CA THR A 56 2.95 10.31 18.83
C THR A 56 2.12 11.11 17.82
N PRO A 57 1.03 11.78 18.24
CA PRO A 57 0.26 12.66 17.36
C PRO A 57 1.15 13.72 16.70
N GLY A 58 0.92 13.96 15.41
CA GLY A 58 1.69 14.96 14.65
C GLY A 58 3.13 14.55 14.32
N PHE A 59 3.47 13.25 14.38
CA PHE A 59 4.78 12.73 13.96
C PHE A 59 5.99 13.29 14.74
N ALA A 60 5.80 13.88 15.92
CA ALA A 60 6.90 14.35 16.78
C ALA A 60 7.88 13.23 17.16
N ALA A 61 7.40 11.99 17.16
CA ALA A 61 8.21 10.78 17.19
C ALA A 61 7.63 9.76 16.20
N VAL A 62 8.51 9.00 15.55
CA VAL A 62 8.14 7.98 14.57
C VAL A 62 8.65 6.61 14.97
N THR A 63 7.88 5.59 14.61
CA THR A 63 8.33 4.18 14.59
C THR A 63 8.73 3.84 13.16
N ILE A 64 9.84 3.12 13.00
CA ILE A 64 10.32 2.58 11.73
C ILE A 64 10.54 1.08 11.93
N GLU A 65 9.66 0.26 11.35
CA GLU A 65 9.70 -1.21 11.45
C GLU A 65 9.40 -1.85 10.08
N PRO A 66 10.41 -1.98 9.19
CA PRO A 66 10.18 -2.45 7.83
C PRO A 66 9.75 -3.92 7.78
N HIS A 67 8.75 -4.23 6.95
CA HIS A 67 8.31 -5.60 6.65
C HIS A 67 8.45 -5.86 5.15
N LEU A 68 9.62 -6.36 4.76
CA LEU A 68 9.98 -6.46 3.34
C LEU A 68 9.33 -7.64 2.63
N GLY A 69 8.90 -8.68 3.36
CA GLY A 69 8.46 -9.93 2.76
C GLY A 69 9.50 -10.46 1.76
N SER A 70 9.16 -10.50 0.48
CA SER A 70 10.06 -10.94 -0.60
C SER A 70 10.94 -9.84 -1.21
N LEU A 71 10.79 -8.58 -0.80
CA LEU A 71 11.60 -7.46 -1.31
C LEU A 71 13.02 -7.50 -0.73
N LYS A 72 14.00 -7.11 -1.55
CA LYS A 72 15.41 -7.01 -1.11
C LYS A 72 15.79 -5.63 -0.58
N HIS A 73 15.01 -4.61 -0.94
CA HIS A 73 15.26 -3.23 -0.54
C HIS A 73 13.94 -2.45 -0.53
N VAL A 74 13.89 -1.39 0.28
CA VAL A 74 12.83 -0.37 0.25
C VAL A 74 13.48 1.00 0.46
N ALA A 75 13.04 1.99 -0.32
CA ALA A 75 13.39 3.38 -0.13
C ALA A 75 12.09 4.18 -0.07
N SER A 76 11.93 5.02 0.95
CA SER A 76 10.68 5.73 1.20
C SER A 76 10.94 7.07 1.87
N SER A 77 10.03 8.02 1.66
CA SER A 77 10.03 9.33 2.28
C SER A 77 8.58 9.69 2.60
N MET A 78 8.35 10.24 3.79
CA MET A 78 7.09 10.88 4.15
C MET A 78 7.31 12.40 4.20
N PRO A 79 6.36 13.21 3.70
CA PRO A 79 6.39 14.64 3.90
C PRO A 79 6.33 14.97 5.40
N ALA A 80 6.99 16.07 5.76
CA ALA A 80 6.98 16.62 7.12
C ALA A 80 5.62 17.24 7.48
#